data_AF-A0A1Z9TN02-F1
#
_entry.id   AF-A0A1Z9TN02-F1
#
_cell.length_a   1.000
_cell.length_b   1.000
_cell.length_c   1.000
_cell.angle_alpha   90.00
_cell.angle_beta   90.00
_cell.angle_gamma   90.00
#
_symmetry.space_group_name_H-M   'P 1'
#
loop_
_entity.id
_entity.type
_entity.pdbx_description
1 polymer ?
#
loop_
_entity_poly.entity_id
_entity_poly.type
_entity_poly.pdbx_seq_one_letter_code
_entity_poly.pdbx_strand_id
1 'polypeptide(L)'
;KELVKNKKAIGIKISSDQEIEFLRNDINYFNLIQFEFLSFKDGRPFTLAKKLRQEFNYVKEIRASGNILPDQYIFLKRSGFDSVEIEESSKDTWINFYNMDDGLYYQP
;
A
#
# COMPACT_ATOMS: atom_id res chain seq x y z
N LYS A 1 -32.15 4.12 17.68
CA LYS A 1 -30.77 3.60 17.81
C LYS A 1 -30.18 3.56 16.41
N GLU A 2 -29.01 4.16 16.18
CA GLU A 2 -27.93 3.68 15.29
C GLU A 2 -26.99 4.84 14.94
N LEU A 3 -25.83 4.88 15.60
CA LEU A 3 -24.54 4.37 15.08
C LEU A 3 -23.79 5.33 14.14
N VAL A 4 -24.03 6.65 14.22
CA VAL A 4 -22.95 7.60 13.90
C VAL A 4 -21.96 7.68 15.07
N LYS A 5 -21.41 6.53 15.48
CA LYS A 5 -20.17 6.47 16.27
C LYS A 5 -19.02 6.69 15.27
N ASN A 6 -18.89 7.93 14.78
CA ASN A 6 -17.77 8.37 13.95
C ASN A 6 -16.48 8.31 14.78
N LYS A 7 -15.93 7.11 14.99
CA LYS A 7 -14.50 6.95 15.20
C LYS A 7 -13.87 7.34 13.87
N LYS A 8 -13.31 8.55 13.80
CA LYS A 8 -12.47 8.94 12.65
C LYS A 8 -11.39 7.87 12.49
N ALA A 9 -11.39 7.17 11.37
CA ALA A 9 -10.34 6.23 11.03
C ALA A 9 -9.05 7.03 10.85
N ILE A 10 -8.01 6.68 11.61
CA ILE A 10 -6.72 7.38 11.56
C ILE A 10 -5.84 6.62 10.58
N GLY A 11 -5.27 7.34 9.62
CA GLY A 11 -4.21 6.84 8.74
C GLY A 11 -2.90 7.55 9.05
N ILE A 12 -1.78 6.92 8.67
CA ILE A 12 -0.45 7.54 8.67
C ILE A 12 0.17 7.42 7.28
N LYS A 13 0.79 8.51 6.82
CA LYS A 13 1.61 8.53 5.60
C LYS A 13 3.09 8.47 6.00
N ILE A 14 3.84 7.60 5.34
CA ILE A 14 5.25 7.32 5.62
C ILE A 14 6.03 7.43 4.32
N SER A 15 7.10 8.22 4.32
CA SER A 15 8.01 8.32 3.19
C SER A 15 8.92 7.09 3.14
N SER A 16 9.33 6.66 1.95
CA SER A 16 10.12 5.45 1.74
C SER A 16 11.50 5.43 2.41
N ASP A 17 12.01 6.59 2.84
CA ASP A 17 13.26 6.78 3.57
C ASP A 17 13.10 6.74 5.10
N GLN A 18 11.88 6.61 5.60
CA GLN A 18 11.59 6.55 7.03
C GLN A 18 11.55 5.10 7.55
N GLU A 19 12.07 4.90 8.76
CA GLU A 19 11.93 3.64 9.48
C GLU A 19 10.53 3.48 10.06
N ILE A 20 10.03 2.25 10.15
CA ILE A 20 8.68 1.95 10.65
C ILE A 20 8.64 1.42 12.08
N GLU A 21 9.80 1.27 12.74
CA GLU A 21 9.90 0.60 14.05
C GLU A 21 9.10 1.32 15.14
N PHE A 22 8.98 2.65 15.04
CA PHE A 22 8.19 3.46 15.96
C PHE A 22 6.69 3.10 15.96
N LEU A 23 6.18 2.48 14.89
CA LEU A 23 4.78 2.07 14.81
C LEU A 23 4.47 0.84 15.66
N ARG A 24 5.47 0.05 16.06
CA ARG A 24 5.25 -1.32 16.56
C ARG A 24 4.24 -1.41 17.70
N ASN A 25 4.26 -0.44 18.62
CA ASN A 25 3.36 -0.41 19.77
C ASN A 25 1.97 0.13 19.44
N ASP A 26 1.87 1.01 18.45
CA ASP A 26 0.67 1.79 18.13
C ASP A 26 0.02 1.36 16.81
N ILE A 27 0.56 0.35 16.13
CA ILE A 27 0.17 -0.03 14.78
C ILE A 27 -1.31 -0.38 14.66
N ASN A 28 -1.90 -0.92 15.74
CA ASN A 28 -3.30 -1.28 15.80
C ASN A 28 -4.26 -0.08 15.84
N TYR A 29 -3.78 1.14 16.10
CA TYR A 29 -4.60 2.35 16.03
C TYR A 29 -4.82 2.84 14.61
N PHE A 30 -3.89 2.58 13.71
CA PHE A 30 -3.99 3.03 12.31
C PHE A 30 -4.87 2.08 11.52
N ASN A 31 -5.89 2.62 10.86
CA ASN A 31 -6.73 1.90 9.89
C ASN A 31 -6.07 1.78 8.52
N LEU A 32 -5.14 2.69 8.23
CA LEU A 32 -4.42 2.80 6.97
C LEU A 32 -2.96 3.18 7.24
N ILE A 33 -2.04 2.46 6.61
CA ILE A 33 -0.63 2.89 6.48
C ILE A 33 -0.37 3.13 4.99
N GLN A 34 -0.06 4.37 4.64
CA GLN A 34 0.27 4.76 3.27
C GLN A 34 1.76 4.97 3.11
N PHE A 35 2.38 4.25 2.18
CA PHE A 35 3.77 4.49 1.78
C PHE A 35 3.85 5.39 0.55
N GLU A 36 4.70 6.41 0.64
CA GLU A 36 5.05 7.28 -0.49
C GLU A 36 6.33 6.79 -1.16
N PHE A 37 6.22 6.46 -2.44
CA PHE A 37 7.34 6.12 -3.29
C PHE A 37 7.96 7.41 -3.83
N LEU A 38 9.18 7.72 -3.39
CA LEU A 38 9.92 8.90 -3.83
C LEU A 38 10.38 8.81 -5.30
N SER A 39 10.50 7.60 -5.85
CA SER A 39 10.81 7.33 -7.25
C SER A 39 10.29 5.96 -7.66
N PHE A 40 10.01 5.76 -8.96
CA PHE A 40 9.63 4.45 -9.51
C PHE A 40 10.71 3.36 -9.33
N LYS A 41 11.96 3.75 -9.07
CA LYS A 41 13.06 2.83 -8.76
C LYS A 41 13.18 2.49 -7.27
N ASP A 42 12.35 3.09 -6.42
CA ASP A 42 12.45 2.93 -4.98
C ASP A 42 11.81 1.62 -4.51
N GLY A 43 12.66 0.64 -4.22
CA GLY A 43 12.23 -0.68 -3.75
C GLY A 43 11.90 -0.75 -2.25
N ARG A 44 12.25 0.27 -1.45
CA ARG A 44 12.16 0.18 0.02
C ARG A 44 10.75 -0.06 0.55
N PRO A 45 9.69 0.61 0.04
CA PRO A 45 8.34 0.38 0.53
C PRO A 45 7.84 -1.06 0.38
N PHE A 46 8.32 -1.83 -0.61
CA PHE A 46 7.97 -3.25 -0.73
C PHE A 46 8.47 -4.06 0.47
N THR A 47 9.73 -3.85 0.86
CA THR A 47 10.32 -4.51 2.04
C THR A 47 9.62 -4.05 3.32
N LEU A 48 9.32 -2.76 3.44
CA LEU A 48 8.62 -2.21 4.61
C LEU A 48 7.20 -2.78 4.74
N ALA A 49 6.43 -2.86 3.65
CA ALA A 49 5.10 -3.46 3.66
C ALA A 49 5.15 -4.95 4.05
N LYS A 50 6.12 -5.70 3.53
CA LYS A 50 6.34 -7.10 3.94
C LYS A 50 6.66 -7.22 5.43
N LYS A 51 7.51 -6.33 5.96
CA LYS A 51 7.80 -6.26 7.40
C LYS A 51 6.54 -5.96 8.23
N LEU A 52 5.70 -5.02 7.80
CA LEU A 52 4.42 -4.74 8.47
C LEU A 52 3.52 -6.00 8.53
N ARG A 53 3.43 -6.76 7.43
CA ARG A 53 2.62 -7.99 7.39
C ARG A 53 3.20 -9.12 8.22
N GLN A 54 4.50 -9.38 8.09
CA GLN A 54 5.13 -10.59 8.63
C GLN A 54 5.63 -10.42 10.07
N GLU A 55 6.19 -9.25 10.41
CA GLU A 55 6.79 -9.02 11.72
C GLU A 55 5.83 -8.28 12.66
N PHE A 56 5.06 -7.32 12.14
CA PHE A 56 4.15 -6.52 12.96
C PHE A 56 2.71 -7.06 12.95
N ASN A 57 2.44 -8.11 12.16
CA ASN A 57 1.12 -8.72 12.00
C ASN A 57 0.03 -7.70 11.67
N TYR A 58 0.37 -6.67 10.89
CA TYR A 58 -0.62 -5.67 10.48
C TYR A 58 -1.60 -6.27 9.48
N VAL A 59 -2.89 -6.24 9.79
CA VAL A 59 -3.95 -6.87 8.98
C VAL A 59 -4.88 -5.87 8.28
N LYS A 60 -4.69 -4.57 8.52
CA LYS A 60 -5.53 -3.53 7.91
C LYS A 60 -4.87 -2.98 6.63
N GLU A 61 -5.39 -1.87 6.12
CA GLU A 61 -5.04 -1.38 4.79
C GLU A 61 -3.61 -0.84 4.71
N ILE A 62 -2.84 -1.32 3.73
CA ILE A 62 -1.58 -0.73 3.30
C ILE A 62 -1.78 -0.16 1.89
N ARG A 63 -1.54 1.16 1.74
CA ARG A 63 -1.69 1.87 0.45
C ARG A 63 -0.35 2.33 -0.11
N ALA A 64 -0.19 2.19 -1.42
CA ALA A 64 0.93 2.76 -2.14
C ALA A 64 0.54 4.14 -2.72
N SER A 65 1.43 5.13 -2.68
CA SER A 65 1.24 6.46 -3.28
C SER A 65 2.54 7.03 -3.85
N GLY A 66 2.46 8.12 -4.62
CA GLY A 66 3.62 8.79 -5.20
C GLY A 66 4.04 8.19 -6.55
N ASN A 67 5.35 8.03 -6.75
CA ASN A 67 5.91 7.60 -8.04
C ASN A 67 5.81 6.08 -8.23
N ILE A 68 4.60 5.59 -8.51
CA ILE A 68 4.30 4.17 -8.75
C ILE A 68 3.75 3.99 -10.14
N LEU A 69 4.18 2.93 -10.81
CA LEU A 69 3.72 2.58 -12.15
C LEU A 69 2.79 1.36 -12.13
N PRO A 70 1.83 1.25 -13.08
CA PRO A 70 0.91 0.11 -13.15
C PRO A 70 1.61 -1.25 -13.23
N ASP A 71 2.76 -1.35 -13.91
CA ASP A 71 3.56 -2.58 -14.02
C ASP A 71 4.10 -3.10 -12.68
N GLN A 72 4.13 -2.24 -11.66
CA GLN A 72 4.56 -2.59 -10.32
C GLN A 72 3.44 -3.21 -9.47
N TYR A 73 2.19 -3.23 -9.96
CA TYR A 73 1.01 -3.71 -9.22
C TYR A 73 1.18 -5.13 -8.66
N ILE A 74 1.71 -6.06 -9.45
CA ILE A 74 1.92 -7.45 -9.01
C ILE A 74 2.88 -7.51 -7.81
N PHE A 75 3.94 -6.69 -7.83
CA PHE A 75 4.88 -6.61 -6.72
C PHE A 75 4.24 -5.96 -5.48
N LEU A 76 3.39 -4.95 -5.66
CA LEU A 76 2.65 -4.33 -4.55
C LEU A 76 1.79 -5.37 -3.86
N LYS A 77 0.98 -6.12 -4.63
CA LYS A 77 0.12 -7.18 -4.12
C LYS A 77 0.91 -8.26 -3.38
N ARG A 78 2.03 -8.74 -3.95
CA ARG A 78 2.89 -9.78 -3.35
C ARG A 78 3.58 -9.33 -2.06
N SER A 79 3.91 -8.04 -1.95
CA SER A 79 4.52 -7.46 -0.75
C SER A 79 3.50 -7.10 0.34
N GLY A 80 2.20 -7.17 0.02
CA GLY A 80 1.12 -7.02 0.99
C GLY A 80 0.42 -5.66 0.98
N PHE A 81 0.54 -4.88 -0.11
CA PHE A 81 -0.30 -3.70 -0.34
C PHE A 81 -1.72 -4.11 -0.74
N ASP A 82 -2.72 -3.38 -0.24
CA ASP A 82 -4.14 -3.59 -0.56
C ASP A 82 -4.67 -2.60 -1.60
N SER A 83 -4.10 -1.39 -1.64
CA SER A 83 -4.58 -0.31 -2.51
C SER A 83 -3.44 0.54 -3.05
N VAL A 84 -3.73 1.28 -4.11
CA VAL A 84 -2.83 2.26 -4.72
C VAL A 84 -3.58 3.57 -4.94
N GLU A 85 -2.96 4.67 -4.55
CA GLU A 85 -3.41 6.02 -4.86
C GLU A 85 -2.96 6.36 -6.29
N ILE A 86 -3.90 6.78 -7.12
CA ILE A 86 -3.66 7.09 -8.54
C ILE A 86 -4.21 8.48 -8.84
N GLU A 87 -3.52 9.21 -9.71
CA GLU A 87 -4.04 10.45 -10.27
C GLU A 87 -5.22 10.15 -11.20
N GLU A 88 -6.27 10.98 -11.18
CA GLU A 88 -7.45 10.80 -12.04
C GLU A 88 -7.07 10.76 -13.53
N SER A 89 -6.04 11.52 -13.93
CA SER A 89 -5.51 11.55 -15.30
C SER A 89 -4.90 10.21 -15.76
N SER A 90 -4.50 9.36 -14.82
CA SER A 90 -3.87 8.06 -15.09
C SER A 90 -4.83 6.88 -14.87
N LYS A 91 -6.08 7.15 -14.51
CA LYS A 91 -7.07 6.14 -14.13
C LYS A 91 -7.32 5.10 -15.21
N ASP A 92 -7.52 5.52 -16.45
CA ASP A 92 -7.77 4.60 -17.56
C ASP A 92 -6.56 3.68 -17.80
N THR A 93 -5.34 4.20 -17.68
CA THR A 93 -4.11 3.41 -17.78
C THR A 93 -4.05 2.31 -16.72
N TRP A 94 -4.36 2.66 -15.47
CA TRP A 94 -4.39 1.71 -14.35
C TRP A 94 -5.48 0.65 -14.54
N ILE A 95 -6.68 1.05 -14.95
CA ILE A 95 -7.79 0.13 -15.22
C ILE A 95 -7.44 -0.83 -16.36
N ASN A 96 -6.88 -0.31 -17.45
CA ASN A 96 -6.45 -1.13 -18.59
C ASN A 96 -5.39 -2.15 -18.15
N PHE A 97 -4.37 -1.72 -17.39
CA PHE A 97 -3.34 -2.63 -16.91
C PHE A 97 -3.92 -3.72 -15.99
N TYR A 98 -4.81 -3.34 -15.06
CA TYR A 98 -5.49 -4.27 -14.16
C TYR A 98 -6.33 -5.30 -14.93
N ASN A 99 -7.02 -4.88 -16.00
CA ASN A 99 -7.83 -5.77 -16.84
C ASN A 99 -6.99 -6.64 -17.79
N MET A 100 -5.76 -6.24 -18.12
CA MET A 100 -4.84 -7.04 -18.94
C MET A 100 -4.13 -8.14 -18.13
N ASP A 101 -4.06 -7.99 -16.80
CA ASP A 101 -3.47 -8.98 -15.92
C ASP A 101 -4.49 -10.11 -15.60
N ASP A 102 -4.72 -10.99 -16.58
CA ASP A 102 -5.51 -12.24 -16.42
C ASP A 102 -4.83 -13.29 -15.49
N GLY A 103 -3.79 -12.89 -14.74
CA GLY A 103 -3.05 -13.75 -13.81
C GLY A 103 -1.98 -14.64 -14.48
N LEU A 104 -1.49 -14.28 -15.67
CA LEU A 104 -0.70 -15.17 -16.54
C LEU A 104 0.82 -14.87 -16.63
N TYR A 105 1.39 -14.01 -15.79
CA TYR A 105 2.85 -13.79 -15.76
C TYR A 105 3.55 -14.45 -14.57
N TYR A 106 3.10 -15.65 -14.18
CA TYR A 106 3.83 -16.51 -13.27
C TYR A 106 4.31 -17.77 -14.00
N GLN A 107 5.55 -17.73 -14.50
CA GLN A 107 6.32 -18.97 -14.69
C GLN A 107 7.07 -19.24 -13.37
N PRO A 108 6.85 -20.40 -12.73
CA PRO A 108 7.45 -20.76 -11.44
C PRO A 108 8.98 -20.87 -11.50
#